data_AF-A0A4S2M2U9-F1
#
_entry.id   AF-A0A4S2M2U9-F1
#
_cell.length_a   1.000
_cell.length_b   1.000
_cell.length_c   1.000
_cell.angle_alpha   90.00
_cell.angle_beta   90.00
_cell.angle_gamma   90.00
#
_symmetry.space_group_name_H-M   'P 1'
#
loop_
_entity.id
_entity.type
_entity.pdbx_description
1 polymer ?
#
loop_
_entity_poly.entity_id
_entity_poly.type
_entity_poly.pdbx_seq_one_letter_code
_entity_poly.pdbx_strand_id
1 'polypeptide(L)'
;MQARGTLSCPTHINAEADAEALYKACKGLNTDEDTINNILGHRNLRQRHEIREVYSRMYQKDLVDTLVSNTKGDHDSLLQTLFRGHLKILAYDLYKGMKGTGTNETVLNSIICCCNNTEIYMLKKAYEEVLREHDPKKAASRSLETDVMKETKPPYETLLVRLLQGKRQEDPIDRVEQAQKTGNMSLLVDDNLVEQDVATLYRAGAGSSEKKGDPDPYINILCDRSKYHVKAIWEQYKRLEHKVDGNS
;
A
#
# COMPACT_ATOMS: atom_id res chain seq x y z
N MET A 1 -2.67 -10.82 -19.26
CA MET A 1 -1.49 -11.42 -18.59
C MET A 1 -1.90 -11.80 -17.18
N GLN A 2 -1.90 -13.08 -16.81
CA GLN A 2 -1.99 -13.48 -15.40
C GLN A 2 -0.67 -13.10 -14.72
N ALA A 3 -0.72 -12.35 -13.63
CA ALA A 3 0.46 -12.05 -12.83
C ALA A 3 1.00 -13.36 -12.24
N ARG A 4 2.19 -13.77 -12.68
CA ARG A 4 2.89 -14.95 -12.16
C ARG A 4 3.92 -14.45 -11.15
N GLY A 5 3.73 -14.77 -9.87
CA GLY A 5 4.69 -14.41 -8.83
C GLY A 5 6.08 -14.98 -9.14
N THR A 6 7.13 -14.22 -8.84
CA THR A 6 8.54 -14.64 -9.06
C THR A 6 9.03 -15.63 -8.01
N LEU A 7 8.34 -15.71 -6.86
CA LEU A 7 8.67 -16.62 -5.78
C LEU A 7 8.18 -18.04 -6.09
N SER A 8 9.11 -18.96 -6.36
CA SER A 8 8.83 -20.39 -6.48
C SER A 8 9.00 -21.06 -5.11
N CYS A 9 7.89 -21.36 -4.44
CA CYS A 9 7.91 -22.05 -3.15
C CYS A 9 7.63 -23.55 -3.32
N PRO A 10 8.30 -24.43 -2.54
CA PRO A 10 7.90 -25.83 -2.43
C PRO A 10 6.44 -25.95 -1.97
N THR A 11 5.70 -26.94 -2.48
CA THR A 11 4.32 -27.20 -2.05
C THR A 11 4.26 -27.73 -0.62
N HIS A 12 5.24 -28.56 -0.24
CA HIS A 12 5.41 -29.12 1.09
C HIS A 12 6.77 -28.72 1.66
N ILE A 13 6.81 -28.47 2.96
CA ILE A 13 8.03 -28.14 3.69
C ILE A 13 8.16 -29.08 4.88
N ASN A 14 9.39 -29.24 5.38
CA ASN A 14 9.62 -29.82 6.69
C ASN A 14 9.99 -28.67 7.64
N ALA A 15 9.00 -28.15 8.35
CA ALA A 15 9.18 -26.99 9.22
C ALA A 15 10.13 -27.26 10.40
N GLU A 16 10.24 -28.50 10.88
CA GLU A 16 11.20 -28.89 11.93
C GLU A 16 12.63 -28.85 11.41
N ALA A 17 12.87 -29.39 10.21
CA ALA A 17 14.18 -29.34 9.57
C ALA A 17 14.61 -27.89 9.24
N ASP A 18 13.68 -27.08 8.73
CA ASP A 18 13.93 -25.66 8.46
C ASP A 18 14.23 -24.91 9.77
N ALA A 19 13.47 -25.15 10.85
CA ALA A 19 13.71 -24.53 12.15
C ALA A 19 15.07 -24.94 12.74
N GLU A 20 15.46 -26.21 12.62
CA GLU A 20 16.75 -26.70 13.08
C GLU A 20 17.92 -26.08 12.30
N ALA A 21 17.78 -25.99 10.97
CA ALA A 21 18.79 -25.35 10.12
C ALA A 21 18.95 -23.86 10.47
N LEU A 22 17.85 -23.13 10.65
CA LEU A 22 17.88 -21.72 11.07
C LEU A 22 18.48 -21.55 12.47
N TYR A 23 18.20 -22.46 13.41
CA TYR A 23 18.82 -22.42 14.74
C TYR A 23 20.34 -22.61 14.67
N LYS A 24 20.81 -23.59 13.87
CA LYS A 24 22.25 -23.83 13.67
C LYS A 24 22.93 -22.63 13.01
N ALA A 25 22.28 -22.02 12.02
CA ALA A 25 22.77 -20.83 11.33
C ALA A 25 22.99 -19.62 12.26
N CYS A 26 22.24 -19.54 13.36
CA CYS A 26 22.31 -18.46 14.35
C CYS A 26 23.13 -18.77 15.62
N LYS A 27 23.73 -19.96 15.76
CA LYS A 27 24.42 -20.38 17.01
C LYS A 27 25.96 -20.23 16.96
N GLY A 28 26.54 -20.10 15.77
CA GLY A 28 27.99 -20.03 15.57
C GLY A 28 28.63 -18.70 15.95
N LEU A 29 29.97 -18.62 15.90
CA LEU A 29 30.72 -17.36 16.04
C LEU A 29 30.36 -16.34 14.94
N ASN A 30 29.93 -16.85 13.78
CA ASN A 30 29.42 -16.09 12.65
C ASN A 30 28.01 -16.59 12.31
N THR A 31 27.16 -15.69 11.82
CA THR A 31 25.83 -16.01 11.28
C THR A 31 25.97 -16.59 9.88
N ASP A 32 25.37 -17.76 9.64
CA ASP A 32 25.26 -18.34 8.29
C ASP A 32 24.09 -17.70 7.52
N GLU A 33 24.35 -16.54 6.94
CA GLU A 33 23.36 -15.78 6.18
C GLU A 33 22.88 -16.51 4.91
N ASP A 34 23.74 -17.34 4.30
CA ASP A 34 23.38 -18.11 3.11
C ASP A 34 22.29 -19.13 3.41
N THR A 35 22.40 -19.85 4.53
CA THR A 35 21.35 -20.78 4.97
C THR A 35 20.04 -20.03 5.26
N ILE A 36 20.11 -18.89 5.95
CA ILE A 36 18.93 -18.06 6.26
C ILE A 36 18.23 -17.62 4.97
N ASN A 37 18.99 -17.08 4.01
CA ASN A 37 18.49 -16.58 2.74
C ASN A 37 17.91 -17.71 1.87
N ASN A 38 18.59 -18.84 1.79
CA ASN A 38 18.13 -20.00 1.01
C ASN A 38 16.82 -20.56 1.54
N ILE A 39 16.63 -20.62 2.86
CA ILE A 39 15.38 -21.07 3.45
C ILE A 39 14.30 -20.00 3.26
N LEU A 40 14.46 -18.81 3.86
CA LEU A 40 13.40 -17.82 3.93
C LEU A 40 13.06 -17.18 2.58
N GLY A 41 14.03 -17.13 1.65
CA GLY A 41 13.84 -16.69 0.27
C GLY A 41 13.07 -17.68 -0.60
N HIS A 42 12.82 -18.91 -0.13
CA HIS A 42 12.05 -19.94 -0.83
C HIS A 42 10.88 -20.48 0.00
N ARG A 43 10.33 -19.65 0.89
CA ARG A 43 9.15 -19.97 1.71
C ARG A 43 8.13 -18.84 1.58
N ASN A 44 6.88 -19.19 1.35
CA ASN A 44 5.81 -18.18 1.35
C ASN A 44 5.51 -17.70 2.79
N LEU A 45 4.70 -16.65 2.93
CA LEU A 45 4.37 -16.09 4.25
C LEU A 45 3.80 -17.15 5.22
N ARG A 46 2.85 -17.97 4.77
CA ARG A 46 2.25 -19.03 5.60
C ARG A 46 3.31 -20.02 6.09
N GLN A 47 4.17 -20.51 5.19
CA GLN A 47 5.27 -21.42 5.51
C GLN A 47 6.27 -20.80 6.49
N ARG A 48 6.60 -19.52 6.34
CA ARG A 48 7.49 -18.82 7.28
C ARG A 48 6.88 -18.76 8.68
N HIS A 49 5.59 -18.47 8.80
CA HIS A 49 4.91 -18.51 10.10
C HIS A 49 4.85 -19.92 10.70
N GLU A 50 4.62 -20.95 9.89
CA GLU A 50 4.69 -22.35 10.34
C GLU A 50 6.08 -22.68 10.91
N ILE A 51 7.16 -22.28 10.23
CA ILE A 51 8.54 -22.44 10.72
C ILE A 51 8.74 -21.66 12.03
N ARG A 52 8.24 -20.41 12.13
CA ARG A 52 8.33 -19.60 13.35
C ARG A 52 7.65 -20.27 14.54
N GLU A 53 6.47 -20.85 14.36
CA GLU A 53 5.75 -21.59 15.41
C GLU A 53 6.51 -22.84 15.85
N VAL A 54 7.02 -23.64 14.90
CA VAL A 54 7.82 -24.82 15.20
C VAL A 54 9.12 -24.45 15.92
N TYR A 55 9.83 -23.42 15.45
CA TYR A 55 11.03 -22.89 16.08
C TYR A 55 10.77 -22.46 17.52
N SER A 56 9.66 -21.76 17.77
CA SER A 56 9.26 -21.36 19.12
C SER A 56 9.04 -22.55 20.05
N ARG A 57 8.37 -23.61 19.58
CA ARG A 57 8.18 -24.83 20.37
C ARG A 57 9.50 -25.55 20.66
N MET A 58 10.38 -25.69 19.67
CA MET A 58 11.64 -26.42 19.80
C MET A 58 12.67 -25.71 20.68
N TYR A 59 12.77 -24.39 20.56
CA TYR A 59 13.87 -23.62 21.16
C TYR A 59 13.43 -22.62 22.22
N GLN A 60 12.12 -22.48 22.48
CA GLN A 60 11.55 -21.54 23.44
C GLN A 60 12.01 -20.10 23.18
N LYS A 61 12.17 -19.75 21.90
CA LYS A 61 12.63 -18.45 21.40
C LYS A 61 11.80 -18.03 20.20
N ASP A 62 11.60 -16.74 20.02
CA ASP A 62 11.01 -16.24 18.78
C ASP A 62 12.03 -16.30 17.64
N LEU A 63 11.59 -16.80 16.47
CA LEU A 63 12.46 -16.92 15.30
C LEU A 63 12.88 -15.55 14.77
N VAL A 64 11.95 -14.60 14.66
CA VAL A 64 12.25 -13.27 14.12
C VAL A 64 13.21 -12.55 15.05
N ASP A 65 12.94 -12.55 16.36
CA ASP A 65 13.86 -11.93 17.33
C ASP A 65 15.25 -12.58 17.28
N THR A 66 15.33 -13.90 17.11
CA THR A 66 16.62 -14.60 16.97
C THR A 66 17.36 -14.15 15.71
N LEU A 67 16.68 -14.10 14.56
CA LEU A 67 17.27 -13.66 13.29
C LEU A 67 17.78 -12.22 13.36
N VAL A 68 16.96 -11.32 13.92
CA VAL A 68 17.29 -9.90 14.08
C VAL A 68 18.45 -9.69 15.04
N SER A 69 18.55 -10.49 16.11
CA SER A 69 19.70 -10.39 17.03
C SER A 69 21.04 -10.82 16.40
N ASN A 70 21.00 -11.55 15.28
CA ASN A 70 22.17 -12.08 14.57
C ASN A 70 22.47 -11.37 13.24
N THR A 71 21.66 -10.37 12.84
CA THR A 71 21.80 -9.61 11.59
C THR A 71 21.75 -8.11 11.87
N LYS A 72 22.12 -7.28 10.89
CA LYS A 72 22.13 -5.81 11.04
C LYS A 72 21.74 -5.12 9.73
N GLY A 73 21.38 -3.84 9.83
CA GLY A 73 21.14 -2.98 8.68
C GLY A 73 19.99 -3.47 7.80
N ASP A 74 20.20 -3.44 6.48
CA ASP A 74 19.15 -3.79 5.51
C ASP A 74 18.74 -5.26 5.58
N HIS A 75 19.67 -6.15 5.95
CA HIS A 75 19.37 -7.58 6.09
C HIS A 75 18.36 -7.82 7.22
N ASP A 76 18.57 -7.19 8.38
CA ASP A 76 17.62 -7.22 9.50
C ASP A 76 16.22 -6.71 9.06
N SER A 77 16.19 -5.55 8.40
CA SER A 77 14.92 -4.97 7.91
C SER A 77 14.22 -5.89 6.91
N LEU A 78 14.97 -6.56 6.03
CA LEU A 78 14.43 -7.54 5.08
C LEU A 78 13.84 -8.74 5.82
N LEU A 79 14.58 -9.34 6.76
CA LEU A 79 14.13 -10.51 7.50
C LEU A 79 12.83 -10.23 8.26
N GLN A 80 12.71 -9.10 8.94
CA GLN A 80 11.44 -8.72 9.58
C GLN A 80 10.29 -8.58 8.56
N THR A 81 10.58 -7.97 7.41
CA THR A 81 9.59 -7.76 6.33
C THR A 81 9.09 -9.08 5.74
N LEU A 82 9.94 -10.11 5.65
CA LEU A 82 9.55 -11.44 5.18
C LEU A 82 8.47 -12.10 6.05
N PHE A 83 8.31 -11.69 7.32
CA PHE A 83 7.27 -12.18 8.24
C PHE A 83 6.07 -11.23 8.37
N ARG A 84 5.96 -10.22 7.50
CA ARG A 84 4.81 -9.30 7.48
C ARG A 84 3.88 -9.64 6.31
N GLY A 85 2.57 -9.62 6.58
CA GLY A 85 1.56 -9.62 5.51
C GLY A 85 1.63 -8.34 4.68
N HIS A 86 1.17 -8.40 3.44
CA HIS A 86 1.23 -7.27 2.49
C HIS A 86 0.78 -5.94 3.11
N LEU A 87 -0.39 -5.91 3.75
CA LEU A 87 -0.92 -4.69 4.38
C LEU A 87 -0.09 -4.19 5.56
N LYS A 88 0.58 -5.09 6.29
CA LYS A 88 1.48 -4.72 7.39
C LYS A 88 2.79 -4.15 6.88
N ILE A 89 3.26 -4.60 5.71
CA ILE A 89 4.38 -3.97 5.00
C ILE A 89 3.99 -2.54 4.61
N LEU A 90 2.86 -2.36 3.93
CA LEU A 90 2.38 -1.03 3.53
C LEU A 90 2.19 -0.09 4.73
N ALA A 91 1.59 -0.60 5.82
CA ALA A 91 1.40 0.17 7.05
C ALA A 91 2.74 0.55 7.71
N TYR A 92 3.72 -0.35 7.71
CA TYR A 92 5.06 -0.07 8.22
C TYR A 92 5.79 0.97 7.38
N ASP A 93 5.65 0.91 6.05
CA ASP A 93 6.23 1.89 5.14
C ASP A 93 5.60 3.28 5.34
N LEU A 94 4.28 3.36 5.53
CA LEU A 94 3.60 4.60 5.93
C LEU A 94 4.14 5.13 7.26
N TYR A 95 4.26 4.27 8.27
CA TYR A 95 4.76 4.66 9.59
C TYR A 95 6.18 5.20 9.50
N LYS A 96 7.07 4.52 8.76
CA LYS A 96 8.44 4.98 8.52
C LYS A 96 8.47 6.27 7.70
N GLY A 97 7.66 6.37 6.66
CA GLY A 97 7.57 7.55 5.79
C GLY A 97 7.10 8.81 6.52
N MET A 98 6.35 8.64 7.62
CA MET A 98 5.91 9.70 8.52
C MET A 98 6.77 9.86 9.78
N LYS A 99 7.75 8.97 9.99
CA LYS A 99 8.63 8.99 11.18
C LYS A 99 10.00 9.53 10.79
N GLY A 100 10.30 10.76 11.20
CA GLY A 100 11.64 11.31 11.09
C GLY A 100 11.64 12.81 10.79
N THR A 101 12.73 13.28 10.20
CA THR A 101 12.85 14.66 9.71
C THR A 101 12.21 14.77 8.34
N GLY A 102 10.98 15.26 8.29
CA GLY A 102 10.19 15.41 7.07
C GLY A 102 9.33 14.18 6.74
N THR A 103 8.47 14.35 5.73
CA THR A 103 7.46 13.36 5.31
C THR A 103 7.83 12.80 3.93
N ASN A 104 7.88 11.48 3.80
CA ASN A 104 8.04 10.85 2.49
C ASN A 104 6.71 10.78 1.75
N GLU A 105 6.34 11.88 1.09
CA GLU A 105 5.09 12.00 0.35
C GLU A 105 4.96 10.98 -0.79
N THR A 106 6.07 10.51 -1.36
CA THR A 106 6.06 9.47 -2.40
C THR A 106 5.47 8.17 -1.86
N VAL A 107 5.85 7.77 -0.65
CA VAL A 107 5.31 6.57 0.01
C VAL A 107 3.81 6.75 0.29
N LEU A 108 3.41 7.90 0.87
CA LEU A 108 1.99 8.20 1.14
C LEU A 108 1.15 8.09 -0.14
N ASN A 109 1.59 8.72 -1.23
CA ASN A 109 0.91 8.69 -2.52
C ASN A 109 0.81 7.28 -3.10
N SER A 110 1.92 6.54 -3.13
CA SER A 110 1.97 5.20 -3.73
C SER A 110 1.09 4.16 -3.02
N ILE A 111 0.75 4.42 -1.75
CA ILE A 111 -0.04 3.52 -0.92
C ILE A 111 -1.49 4.01 -0.84
N ILE A 112 -1.72 5.21 -0.30
CA ILE A 112 -3.07 5.71 0.01
C ILE A 112 -3.90 5.88 -1.27
N CYS A 113 -3.31 6.43 -2.35
CA CYS A 113 -4.04 6.66 -3.60
C CYS A 113 -4.32 5.37 -4.38
N CYS A 114 -3.65 4.27 -4.06
CA CYS A 114 -3.77 3.00 -4.79
C CYS A 114 -4.69 1.98 -4.10
N CYS A 115 -4.99 2.16 -2.80
CA CYS A 115 -5.87 1.25 -2.07
C CYS A 115 -7.35 1.43 -2.44
N ASN A 116 -8.07 0.31 -2.49
CA ASN A 116 -9.54 0.26 -2.51
C ASN A 116 -10.13 0.40 -1.09
N ASN A 117 -11.44 0.53 -0.96
CA ASN A 117 -12.12 0.77 0.33
C ASN A 117 -11.86 -0.34 1.35
N THR A 118 -11.83 -1.61 0.90
CA THR A 118 -11.52 -2.77 1.76
C THR A 118 -10.06 -2.75 2.18
N GLU A 119 -9.14 -2.45 1.25
CA GLU A 119 -7.71 -2.33 1.54
C GLU A 119 -7.44 -1.18 2.50
N ILE A 120 -8.09 -0.02 2.36
CA ILE A 120 -7.99 1.10 3.29
C ILE A 120 -8.42 0.68 4.70
N TYR A 121 -9.55 -0.02 4.84
CA TYR A 121 -10.01 -0.51 6.13
C TYR A 121 -8.97 -1.43 6.78
N MET A 122 -8.44 -2.39 6.03
CA MET A 122 -7.48 -3.36 6.54
C MET A 122 -6.09 -2.73 6.77
N LEU A 123 -5.70 -1.74 5.96
CA LEU A 123 -4.47 -0.96 6.10
C LEU A 123 -4.46 -0.19 7.42
N LYS A 124 -5.58 0.46 7.79
CA LYS A 124 -5.71 1.14 9.08
C LYS A 124 -5.52 0.18 10.25
N LYS A 125 -6.08 -1.02 10.18
CA LYS A 125 -5.90 -2.05 11.20
C LYS A 125 -4.45 -2.53 11.30
N ALA A 126 -3.79 -2.75 10.16
CA ALA A 126 -2.38 -3.06 10.13
C ALA A 126 -1.52 -1.90 10.70
N TYR A 127 -1.92 -0.64 10.47
CA TYR A 127 -1.24 0.53 11.03
C TYR A 127 -1.38 0.63 12.55
N GLU A 128 -2.55 0.32 13.11
CA GLU A 128 -2.75 0.20 14.57
C GLU A 128 -1.80 -0.86 15.18
N GLU A 129 -1.58 -1.99 14.50
CA GLU A 129 -0.57 -2.99 14.93
C GLU A 129 0.85 -2.44 14.90
N VAL A 130 1.23 -1.80 13.79
CA VAL A 130 2.57 -1.19 13.62
C VAL A 130 2.84 -0.14 14.71
N LEU A 131 1.84 0.67 15.06
CA LEU A 131 1.94 1.62 16.16
C LEU A 131 2.18 0.93 17.50
N ARG A 132 1.45 -0.16 17.81
CA ARG A 132 1.65 -0.93 19.04
C ARG A 132 3.05 -1.53 19.12
N GLU A 133 3.61 -1.97 17.99
CA GLU A 133 4.95 -2.57 17.93
C GLU A 133 6.07 -1.53 18.05
N HIS A 134 5.92 -0.35 17.42
CA HIS A 134 7.04 0.59 17.27
C HIS A 134 6.91 1.91 18.03
N ASP A 135 5.72 2.25 18.54
CA ASP A 135 5.49 3.39 19.43
C ASP A 135 4.40 3.08 20.49
N PRO A 136 4.60 2.03 21.31
CA PRO A 136 3.56 1.52 22.22
C PRO A 136 3.03 2.57 23.19
N LYS A 137 3.86 3.55 23.57
CA LYS A 137 3.49 4.61 24.51
C LYS A 137 2.46 5.59 23.93
N LYS A 138 2.43 5.79 22.62
CA LYS A 138 1.52 6.72 21.93
C LYS A 138 0.51 6.01 21.04
N ALA A 139 0.62 4.69 20.88
CA ALA A 139 -0.25 3.91 20.00
C ALA A 139 -1.74 4.10 20.29
N ALA A 140 -2.13 4.24 21.56
CA ALA A 140 -3.53 4.39 21.96
C ALA A 140 -4.18 5.71 21.50
N SER A 141 -3.40 6.75 21.22
CA SER A 141 -3.89 8.08 20.81
C SER A 141 -3.55 8.42 19.35
N ARG A 142 -3.02 7.46 18.59
CA ARG A 142 -2.61 7.64 17.20
C ARG A 142 -3.39 6.72 16.29
N SER A 143 -3.66 7.19 15.09
CA SER A 143 -4.15 6.42 13.95
C SER A 143 -3.42 6.86 12.68
N LEU A 144 -3.65 6.14 11.58
CA LEU A 144 -3.11 6.54 10.28
C LEU A 144 -3.57 7.95 9.89
N GLU A 145 -4.83 8.27 10.12
CA GLU A 145 -5.41 9.59 9.86
C GLU A 145 -4.78 10.67 10.73
N THR A 146 -4.64 10.45 12.04
CA THR A 146 -4.05 11.46 12.92
C THR A 146 -2.60 11.75 12.56
N ASP A 147 -1.87 10.73 12.12
CA ASP A 147 -0.49 10.89 11.70
C ASP A 147 -0.42 11.63 10.36
N VAL A 148 -1.26 11.28 9.37
CA VAL A 148 -1.33 12.01 8.10
C VAL A 148 -1.70 13.48 8.32
N MET A 149 -2.69 13.77 9.16
CA MET A 149 -3.09 15.15 9.51
C MET A 149 -1.95 15.95 10.15
N LYS A 150 -1.09 15.29 10.93
CA LYS A 150 0.05 15.93 11.59
C LYS A 150 1.22 16.18 10.63
N GLU A 151 1.43 15.27 9.69
CA GLU A 151 2.62 15.25 8.81
C GLU A 151 2.39 15.93 7.45
N THR A 152 1.15 16.34 7.14
CA THR A 152 0.80 17.01 5.87
C THR A 152 -0.05 18.26 6.12
N LYS A 153 -0.26 19.09 5.09
CA LYS A 153 -1.08 20.32 5.17
C LYS A 153 -2.13 20.39 4.06
N PRO A 154 -3.28 21.04 4.29
CA PRO A 154 -4.24 21.32 3.22
C PRO A 154 -3.60 22.05 2.04
N PRO A 155 -4.02 21.78 0.80
CA PRO A 155 -5.13 20.88 0.43
C PRO A 155 -4.73 19.40 0.34
N TYR A 156 -3.44 19.08 0.33
CA TYR A 156 -2.94 17.70 0.19
C TYR A 156 -3.34 16.78 1.34
N GLU A 157 -3.27 17.29 2.58
CA GLU A 157 -3.77 16.59 3.77
C GLU A 157 -5.24 16.19 3.60
N THR A 158 -6.08 17.13 3.15
CA THR A 158 -7.51 16.92 2.94
C THR A 158 -7.77 15.83 1.91
N LEU A 159 -7.01 15.79 0.82
CA LEU A 159 -7.06 14.71 -0.17
C LEU A 159 -6.79 13.35 0.48
N LEU A 160 -5.67 13.21 1.21
CA LEU A 160 -5.28 11.94 1.81
C LEU A 160 -6.28 11.49 2.88
N VAL A 161 -6.75 12.40 3.74
CA VAL A 161 -7.74 12.07 4.78
C VAL A 161 -9.09 11.68 4.18
N ARG A 162 -9.51 12.30 3.07
CA ARG A 162 -10.71 11.92 2.32
C ARG A 162 -10.58 10.52 1.71
N LEU A 163 -9.46 10.21 1.08
CA LEU A 163 -9.18 8.87 0.57
C LEU A 163 -9.16 7.82 1.68
N LEU A 164 -8.56 8.16 2.82
CA LEU A 164 -8.55 7.31 4.00
C LEU A 164 -9.95 7.06 4.56
N GLN A 165 -10.99 7.84 4.23
CA GLN A 165 -12.36 7.47 4.64
C GLN A 165 -12.83 6.14 4.05
N GLY A 166 -12.24 5.68 2.95
CA GLY A 166 -12.60 4.41 2.31
C GLY A 166 -14.05 4.39 1.83
N LYS A 167 -14.50 5.51 1.24
CA LYS A 167 -15.87 5.72 0.75
C LYS A 167 -15.94 6.07 -0.74
N ARG A 168 -14.89 5.75 -1.50
CA ARG A 168 -14.87 6.01 -2.94
C ARG A 168 -15.89 5.10 -3.63
N GLN A 169 -16.51 5.57 -4.70
CA GLN A 169 -17.31 4.70 -5.57
C GLN A 169 -16.43 3.56 -6.11
N GLU A 170 -16.95 2.34 -6.04
CA GLU A 170 -16.29 1.16 -6.59
C GLU A 170 -17.22 0.43 -7.53
N ASP A 171 -16.65 -0.04 -8.64
CA ASP A 171 -17.40 -0.79 -9.64
C ASP A 171 -17.49 -2.26 -9.22
N PRO A 172 -18.69 -2.87 -9.25
CA PRO A 172 -18.86 -4.29 -8.98
C PRO A 172 -17.97 -5.17 -9.85
N ILE A 173 -17.37 -6.22 -9.26
CA ILE A 173 -16.39 -7.08 -9.93
C ILE A 173 -16.98 -7.72 -11.21
N ASP A 174 -18.22 -8.19 -11.14
CA ASP A 174 -18.95 -8.78 -12.26
C ASP A 174 -19.13 -7.79 -13.43
N ARG A 175 -19.47 -6.52 -13.14
CA ARG A 175 -19.54 -5.47 -14.15
C ARG A 175 -18.17 -5.18 -14.77
N VAL A 176 -17.12 -5.14 -13.94
CA VAL A 176 -15.75 -4.93 -14.41
C VAL A 176 -15.31 -6.05 -15.35
N GLU A 177 -15.54 -7.30 -14.97
CA GLU A 177 -15.23 -8.46 -15.80
C GLU A 177 -16.00 -8.43 -17.12
N GLN A 178 -17.29 -8.09 -17.09
CA GLN A 178 -18.12 -7.97 -18.28
C GLN A 178 -17.61 -6.86 -19.21
N ALA A 179 -17.30 -5.67 -18.68
CA ALA A 179 -16.76 -4.56 -19.46
C ALA A 179 -15.43 -4.93 -20.12
N GLN A 180 -14.53 -5.58 -19.37
CA GLN A 180 -13.24 -6.04 -19.90
C GLN A 180 -13.41 -7.11 -20.99
N LYS A 181 -14.33 -8.06 -20.81
CA LYS A 181 -14.59 -9.14 -21.77
C LYS A 181 -15.20 -8.63 -23.07
N THR A 182 -16.09 -7.64 -22.98
CA THR A 182 -16.84 -7.10 -24.13
C THR A 182 -16.16 -5.88 -24.77
N GLY A 183 -15.21 -5.25 -24.09
CA GLY A 183 -14.66 -3.95 -24.45
C GLY A 183 -15.64 -2.78 -24.23
N ASN A 184 -16.83 -3.02 -23.66
CA ASN A 184 -17.84 -1.99 -23.48
C ASN A 184 -17.66 -1.25 -22.15
N MET A 185 -16.94 -0.13 -22.19
CA MET A 185 -16.68 0.70 -21.00
C MET A 185 -17.88 1.50 -20.50
N SER A 186 -18.96 1.65 -21.30
CA SER A 186 -20.19 2.33 -20.85
C SER A 186 -20.91 1.60 -19.71
N LEU A 187 -20.54 0.34 -19.44
CA LEU A 187 -20.98 -0.40 -18.26
C LEU A 187 -20.42 0.14 -16.93
N LEU A 188 -19.32 0.91 -17.00
CA LEU A 188 -18.56 1.41 -15.85
C LEU A 188 -18.48 2.94 -15.81
N VAL A 189 -18.84 3.61 -16.90
CA VAL A 189 -18.62 5.04 -17.10
C VAL A 189 -19.92 5.68 -17.56
N ASP A 190 -20.32 6.75 -16.86
CA ASP A 190 -21.41 7.64 -17.26
C ASP A 190 -20.82 8.85 -18.00
N ASP A 191 -20.92 8.85 -19.33
CA ASP A 191 -20.29 9.87 -20.17
C ASP A 191 -20.83 11.29 -19.88
N ASN A 192 -22.10 11.44 -19.48
CA ASN A 192 -22.65 12.75 -19.13
C ASN A 192 -22.00 13.28 -17.84
N LEU A 193 -21.79 12.40 -16.86
CA LEU A 193 -21.10 12.77 -15.62
C LEU A 193 -19.62 13.07 -15.87
N VAL A 194 -18.96 12.32 -16.77
CA VAL A 194 -17.59 12.63 -17.19
C VAL A 194 -17.51 14.03 -17.79
N GLU A 195 -18.43 14.40 -18.70
CA GLU A 195 -18.48 15.75 -19.28
C GLU A 195 -18.65 16.84 -18.21
N GLN A 196 -19.54 16.62 -17.24
CA GLN A 196 -19.77 17.55 -16.13
C GLN A 196 -18.52 17.70 -15.24
N ASP A 197 -17.88 16.58 -14.89
CA ASP A 197 -16.68 16.56 -14.06
C ASP A 197 -15.50 17.21 -14.77
N VAL A 198 -15.29 16.92 -16.05
CA VAL A 198 -14.24 17.56 -16.88
C VAL A 198 -14.44 19.07 -16.95
N ALA A 199 -15.66 19.54 -17.19
CA ALA A 199 -15.95 20.98 -17.19
C ALA A 199 -15.72 21.62 -15.81
N THR A 200 -16.02 20.89 -14.74
CA THR A 200 -15.79 21.34 -13.36
C THR A 200 -14.29 21.46 -13.05
N LEU A 201 -13.49 20.45 -13.39
CA LEU A 201 -12.04 20.47 -13.22
C LEU A 201 -11.39 21.58 -14.06
N TYR A 202 -11.85 21.78 -15.29
CA TYR A 202 -11.31 22.82 -16.17
C TYR A 202 -11.53 24.21 -15.58
N ARG A 203 -12.75 24.51 -15.11
CA ARG A 203 -13.05 25.80 -14.44
C ARG A 203 -12.25 26.00 -13.16
N ALA A 204 -12.00 24.93 -12.41
CA ALA A 204 -11.24 24.98 -11.17
C ALA A 204 -9.72 25.16 -11.42
N GLY A 205 -9.20 24.65 -12.54
CA GLY A 205 -7.79 24.72 -12.92
C GLY A 205 -7.53 25.69 -14.07
N ALA A 206 -7.32 25.16 -15.28
CA ALA A 206 -6.84 25.89 -16.45
C ALA A 206 -7.75 27.06 -16.90
N GLY A 207 -9.05 26.95 -16.66
CA GLY A 207 -10.04 27.99 -16.93
C GLY A 207 -10.24 28.99 -15.80
N SER A 208 -9.53 28.85 -14.68
CA SER A 208 -9.63 29.76 -13.54
C SER A 208 -8.81 31.02 -13.78
N SER A 209 -9.34 32.16 -13.30
CA SER A 209 -8.57 33.41 -13.22
C SER A 209 -7.56 33.40 -12.07
N GLU A 210 -7.64 32.43 -11.15
CA GLU A 210 -6.73 32.32 -10.02
C GLU A 210 -5.44 31.60 -10.39
N LYS A 211 -4.29 32.17 -10.00
CA LYS A 211 -2.96 31.63 -10.35
C LYS A 211 -2.69 30.20 -9.87
N LYS A 212 -3.37 29.74 -8.81
CA LYS A 212 -3.14 28.42 -8.20
C LYS A 212 -4.28 27.42 -8.43
N GLY A 213 -5.39 27.86 -9.04
CA GLY A 213 -6.63 27.08 -9.14
C GLY A 213 -7.27 26.78 -7.78
N ASP A 214 -8.47 26.22 -7.85
CA ASP A 214 -9.22 25.73 -6.69
C ASP A 214 -9.03 24.21 -6.55
N PRO A 215 -8.41 23.71 -5.46
CA PRO A 215 -8.16 22.28 -5.26
C PRO A 215 -9.42 21.49 -4.86
N ASP A 216 -10.47 22.14 -4.34
CA ASP A 216 -11.62 21.42 -3.75
C ASP A 216 -12.38 20.59 -4.79
N PRO A 217 -12.65 21.07 -6.02
CA PRO A 217 -13.26 20.26 -7.07
C PRO A 217 -12.43 19.03 -7.44
N TYR A 218 -11.10 19.15 -7.46
CA TYR A 218 -10.19 18.02 -7.71
C TYR A 218 -10.30 16.98 -6.61
N ILE A 219 -10.24 17.41 -5.34
CA ILE A 219 -10.36 16.51 -4.19
C ILE A 219 -11.70 15.78 -4.20
N ASN A 220 -12.80 16.49 -4.43
CA ASN A 220 -14.13 15.90 -4.43
C ASN A 220 -14.29 14.86 -5.53
N ILE A 221 -13.90 15.18 -6.76
CA ILE A 221 -14.03 14.26 -7.89
C ILE A 221 -13.10 13.05 -7.71
N LEU A 222 -11.82 13.25 -7.37
CA LEU A 222 -10.84 12.16 -7.26
C LEU A 222 -11.12 11.24 -6.07
N CYS A 223 -11.69 11.74 -4.97
CA CYS A 223 -12.04 10.92 -3.81
C CYS A 223 -13.36 10.17 -3.95
N ASP A 224 -14.28 10.67 -4.78
CA ASP A 224 -15.63 10.10 -4.87
C ASP A 224 -15.80 9.16 -6.07
N ARG A 225 -15.19 9.47 -7.23
CA ARG A 225 -15.39 8.70 -8.48
C ARG A 225 -14.65 7.38 -8.50
N SER A 226 -15.19 6.40 -9.24
CA SER A 226 -14.53 5.11 -9.43
C SER A 226 -13.27 5.22 -10.29
N LYS A 227 -12.37 4.22 -10.17
CA LYS A 227 -11.10 4.20 -10.93
C LYS A 227 -11.30 4.30 -12.44
N TYR A 228 -12.35 3.66 -12.98
CA TYR A 228 -12.63 3.68 -14.41
C TYR A 228 -13.22 5.02 -14.83
N HIS A 229 -14.05 5.62 -13.98
CA HIS A 229 -14.60 6.95 -14.22
C HIS A 229 -13.51 8.04 -14.19
N VAL A 230 -12.62 8.02 -13.19
CA VAL A 230 -11.45 8.93 -13.12
C VAL A 230 -10.55 8.79 -14.36
N LYS A 231 -10.35 7.57 -14.86
CA LYS A 231 -9.60 7.35 -16.09
C LYS A 231 -10.29 7.98 -17.31
N ALA A 232 -11.61 7.84 -17.43
CA ALA A 232 -12.37 8.46 -18.52
C ALA A 232 -12.30 9.99 -18.47
N ILE A 233 -12.42 10.58 -17.27
CA ILE A 233 -12.21 12.02 -17.03
C ILE A 233 -10.83 12.45 -17.52
N TRP A 234 -9.77 11.74 -17.11
CA TRP A 234 -8.40 12.05 -17.56
C TRP A 234 -8.25 12.02 -19.08
N GLU A 235 -8.77 10.97 -19.73
CA GLU A 235 -8.68 10.82 -21.19
C GLU A 235 -9.41 11.94 -21.93
N GLN A 236 -10.58 12.36 -21.45
CA GLN A 236 -11.35 13.44 -22.05
C GLN A 236 -10.73 14.81 -21.75
N TYR A 237 -10.29 15.06 -20.52
CA TYR A 237 -9.62 16.29 -20.13
C TYR A 237 -8.38 16.56 -20.99
N LYS A 238 -7.53 15.54 -21.18
CA LYS A 238 -6.35 15.64 -22.05
C LYS A 238 -6.69 16.02 -23.50
N ARG A 239 -7.82 15.53 -24.04
CA ARG A 239 -8.26 15.90 -25.40
C ARG A 239 -8.69 17.37 -25.49
N LEU A 240 -9.19 17.97 -24.41
CA LEU A 240 -9.56 19.37 -24.40
C LEU A 240 -8.33 20.27 -24.37
N GLU A 241 -7.34 19.99 -23.53
CA GLU A 241 -6.10 20.78 -23.47
C GLU A 241 -5.37 20.81 -24.82
N HIS A 242 -5.22 19.65 -25.48
CA HIS A 242 -4.62 19.59 -26.82
C HIS A 242 -5.36 20.41 -27.89
N LYS A 243 -6.69 20.61 -27.74
CA LYS A 243 -7.46 21.46 -28.66
C LYS A 243 -7.27 22.95 -28.39
N VAL A 244 -7.01 23.34 -27.14
CA VAL A 244 -6.75 24.73 -26.76
C VAL A 244 -5.34 25.14 -27.20
N ASP A 245 -4.35 24.29 -26.99
CA ASP A 245 -2.96 24.56 -27.37
C ASP A 245 -2.73 24.59 -28.89
N GLY A 246 -3.52 23.84 -29.67
CA GLY A 246 -3.43 23.82 -31.13
C GLY A 246 -4.07 25.01 -31.86
N ASN A 247 -4.77 25.88 -31.12
CA ASN A 247 -5.45 27.09 -31.62
C ASN A 247 -4.80 28.40 -31.12
N SER A 248 -3.62 28.31 -30.48
CA SER A 248 -2.81 29.43 -29.97
C SER A 248 -1.55 29.61 -30.82
#